data_AF-A0A2V9B5R4-F1
#
_entry.id   AF-A0A2V9B5R4-F1
#
_cell.length_a   1.000
_cell.length_b   1.000
_cell.length_c   1.000
_cell.angle_alpha   90.00
_cell.angle_beta   90.00
_cell.angle_gamma   90.00
#
_symmetry.space_group_name_H-M   'P 1'
#
loop_
_entity.id
_entity.type
_entity.pdbx_description
1 polymer ?
#
loop_
_entity_poly.entity_id
_entity_poly.type
_entity_poly.pdbx_seq_one_letter_code
_entity_poly.pdbx_strand_id
1 'polypeptide(L)'
;CYRKVWNTIVGSKGRSDGTDMGSKGPDPYVQEHRRLVNSIRGDSAYTNDGMAVAESTITCIMGREAAYSGMEITWDMIMASNQDLQPKSFEYKLAMSVPPLAVPAQYKFV
;
A
#
# COMPACT_ATOMS: atom_id res chain seq x y z
N CYS A 1 -24.97 21.37 -0.03
CA CYS A 1 -24.29 20.45 -0.96
C CYS A 1 -22.85 20.22 -0.52
N TYR A 2 -22.59 19.17 0.26
CA TYR A 2 -21.24 18.65 0.51
C TYR A 2 -21.39 17.14 0.58
N ARG A 3 -21.07 16.44 -0.52
CA ARG A 3 -21.05 14.98 -0.52
C ARG A 3 -19.65 14.61 -0.02
N LYS A 4 -19.53 13.88 1.08
CA LYS A 4 -18.24 13.34 1.55
C LYS A 4 -17.61 12.56 0.38
N VAL A 5 -16.55 13.09 -0.23
CA VAL A 5 -15.87 12.46 -1.37
C VAL A 5 -14.77 11.50 -0.93
N TRP A 6 -14.33 11.62 0.32
CA TRP A 6 -12.99 11.21 0.73
C TRP A 6 -12.85 9.77 1.21
N ASN A 7 -13.94 9.02 1.46
CA ASN A 7 -13.90 7.61 1.88
C ASN A 7 -15.19 6.83 1.47
N THR A 8 -15.91 7.32 0.45
CA THR A 8 -17.18 6.68 0.06
C THR A 8 -16.92 5.39 -0.73
N ILE A 9 -17.29 4.26 -0.15
CA ILE A 9 -17.32 2.96 -0.81
C ILE A 9 -18.73 2.72 -1.32
N VAL A 10 -18.88 2.45 -2.62
CA VAL A 10 -20.17 2.14 -3.24
C VAL A 10 -20.19 0.67 -3.63
N GLY A 11 -21.07 -0.11 -2.99
CA GLY A 11 -21.31 -1.52 -3.29
C GLY A 11 -22.73 -1.77 -3.79
N SER A 12 -23.00 -3.01 -4.20
CA SER A 12 -24.34 -3.44 -4.65
C SER A 12 -25.43 -3.27 -3.58
N LYS A 13 -25.04 -3.26 -2.31
CA LYS A 13 -25.94 -3.11 -1.14
C LYS A 13 -26.06 -1.69 -0.60
N GLY A 14 -25.39 -0.70 -1.20
CA GLY A 14 -25.47 0.70 -0.77
C GLY A 14 -24.11 1.39 -0.66
N ARG A 15 -24.07 2.44 0.15
CA ARG A 15 -22.85 3.24 0.37
C ARG A 15 -22.40 3.12 1.83
N SER A 16 -21.11 2.94 2.01
CA SER A 16 -20.41 3.02 3.30
C SER A 16 -19.37 4.14 3.20
N ASP A 17 -19.02 4.74 4.34
CA ASP A 17 -17.89 5.68 4.42
C ASP A 17 -16.60 5.03 4.95
N GLY A 18 -16.54 3.70 4.94
CA GLY A 18 -15.40 2.91 5.42
C GLY A 18 -15.20 2.94 6.94
N THR A 19 -15.98 3.74 7.68
CA THR A 19 -15.89 3.92 9.13
C THR A 19 -17.20 3.65 9.86
N ASP A 20 -18.26 3.32 9.11
CA ASP A 20 -19.60 3.03 9.61
C ASP A 20 -19.60 1.78 10.51
N MET A 21 -18.84 0.75 10.15
CA MET A 21 -18.71 -0.52 10.89
C MET A 21 -17.56 -0.55 11.91
N GLY A 22 -16.71 0.47 11.93
CA GLY A 22 -15.54 0.53 12.83
C GLY A 22 -15.85 1.13 14.20
N SER A 23 -14.94 0.92 15.16
CA SER A 23 -14.97 1.56 16.46
C SER A 23 -14.99 3.08 16.31
N LYS A 24 -15.95 3.74 16.97
CA LYS A 24 -16.04 5.20 16.93
C LYS A 24 -14.90 5.79 17.73
N GLY A 25 -14.09 6.61 17.07
CA GLY A 25 -12.94 7.26 17.64
C GLY A 25 -12.67 8.59 16.95
N PRO A 26 -11.71 9.36 17.47
CA PRO A 26 -11.21 10.53 16.77
C PRO A 26 -10.66 10.12 15.39
N ASP A 27 -10.71 11.05 14.44
CA ASP A 27 -10.22 10.85 13.09
C ASP A 27 -8.80 10.22 13.10
N PRO A 28 -8.60 9.05 12.48
CA PRO A 28 -7.33 8.33 12.54
C PRO A 28 -6.19 9.15 11.91
N TYR A 29 -6.46 9.93 10.87
CA TYR A 29 -5.44 10.78 10.25
C TYR A 29 -4.99 11.88 11.22
N VAL A 30 -5.92 12.50 11.93
CA VAL A 30 -5.58 13.53 12.94
C VAL A 30 -4.78 12.91 14.09
N GLN A 31 -5.11 11.68 14.47
CA GLN A 31 -4.38 10.96 15.52
C GLN A 31 -2.95 10.61 15.13
N GLU A 32 -2.74 10.13 13.90
CA GLU A 32 -1.41 9.86 13.35
C GLU A 32 -0.54 11.12 13.37
N HIS A 33 -1.05 12.25 12.85
CA HIS A 33 -0.31 13.52 12.86
C HIS A 33 0.00 14.02 14.29
N ARG A 34 -0.96 13.88 15.22
CA ARG A 34 -0.71 14.24 16.63
C ARG A 34 0.41 13.41 17.24
N ARG A 35 0.42 12.10 16.99
CA ARG A 35 1.47 11.18 17.47
C ARG A 35 2.83 11.57 16.89
N LEU A 36 2.91 11.83 15.59
CA LEU A 36 4.13 12.27 14.93
C LEU A 36 4.68 13.57 15.54
N VAL A 37 3.83 14.60 15.66
CA VAL A 37 4.24 15.91 16.19
C VAL A 37 4.67 15.81 17.66
N ASN A 38 3.90 15.10 18.50
CA ASN A 38 4.25 14.93 19.91
C ASN A 38 5.56 14.15 20.08
N SER A 39 5.79 13.13 19.25
CA SER A 39 7.04 12.37 19.21
C SER A 39 8.24 13.25 18.82
N ILE A 40 8.09 14.15 17.85
CA ILE A 40 9.16 15.08 17.44
C ILE A 40 9.47 16.10 18.54
N ARG A 41 8.41 16.59 19.22
CA ARG A 41 8.54 17.59 20.28
C ARG A 41 9.03 17.03 21.61
N GLY A 42 9.03 15.71 21.77
CA GLY A 42 9.32 15.03 23.05
C GLY A 42 8.17 15.11 24.07
N ASP A 43 6.97 15.50 23.61
CA ASP A 43 5.76 15.57 24.43
C ASP A 43 5.15 14.17 24.68
N SER A 44 5.60 13.16 23.92
CA SER A 44 5.24 11.75 24.10
C SER A 44 6.43 10.82 23.80
N ALA A 45 6.25 9.52 24.07
CA ALA A 45 7.23 8.50 23.68
C ALA A 45 7.52 8.55 22.17
N TYR A 46 8.77 8.27 21.81
CA TYR A 46 9.18 8.16 20.42
C TYR A 46 8.41 7.05 19.73
N THR A 47 7.76 7.38 18.61
CA THR A 47 7.01 6.42 17.80
C THR A 47 7.84 6.02 16.59
N ASN A 48 7.96 4.71 16.33
CA ASN A 48 8.62 4.17 15.14
C ASN A 48 7.69 3.17 14.46
N ASP A 49 7.07 3.59 13.36
CA ASP A 49 6.18 2.76 12.55
C ASP A 49 6.90 2.18 11.31
N GLY A 50 8.22 2.41 11.17
CA GLY A 50 8.97 2.09 9.96
C GLY A 50 8.92 0.61 9.60
N MET A 51 9.04 -0.29 10.59
CA MET A 51 8.98 -1.73 10.34
C MET A 51 7.57 -2.16 9.90
N ALA A 52 6.54 -1.76 10.65
CA ALA A 52 5.16 -2.12 10.32
C ALA A 52 4.73 -1.62 8.92
N VAL A 53 5.17 -0.41 8.54
CA VAL A 53 4.92 0.16 7.22
C VAL A 53 5.69 -0.61 6.14
N ALA A 54 6.96 -0.94 6.38
CA ALA A 54 7.76 -1.73 5.45
C ALA A 54 7.15 -3.12 5.22
N GLU A 55 6.74 -3.80 6.30
CA GLU A 55 6.10 -5.12 6.28
C GLU A 55 4.74 -5.08 5.56
N SER A 56 3.92 -4.04 5.80
CA SER A 56 2.67 -3.84 5.07
C SER A 56 2.89 -3.63 3.58
N THR A 57 3.95 -2.91 3.21
CA THR A 57 4.28 -2.61 1.82
C THR A 57 4.70 -3.88 1.08
N ILE A 58 5.62 -4.66 1.65
CA ILE A 58 6.06 -5.90 1.03
C ILE A 58 4.93 -6.95 0.99
N THR A 59 4.02 -6.96 1.97
CA THR A 59 2.81 -7.80 1.93
C THR A 59 1.93 -7.47 0.72
N CYS A 60 1.75 -6.19 0.38
CA CYS A 60 1.03 -5.79 -0.82
C CYS A 60 1.74 -6.25 -2.10
N ILE A 61 3.08 -6.17 -2.13
CA ILE A 61 3.90 -6.65 -3.25
C ILE A 61 3.73 -8.18 -3.40
N MET A 62 3.84 -8.93 -2.31
CA MET A 62 3.61 -10.39 -2.30
C MET A 62 2.23 -10.75 -2.84
N GLY A 63 1.18 -10.03 -2.44
CA GLY A 63 -0.18 -10.25 -2.93
C GLY A 63 -0.30 -10.05 -4.45
N ARG A 64 0.37 -9.02 -4.99
CA ARG A 64 0.47 -8.79 -6.44
C ARG A 64 1.22 -9.95 -7.13
N GLU A 65 2.38 -10.33 -6.61
CA GLU A 65 3.20 -11.41 -7.18
C GLU A 65 2.47 -12.74 -7.18
N ALA A 66 1.77 -13.08 -6.09
CA ALA A 66 0.94 -14.27 -5.98
C ALA A 66 -0.24 -14.27 -6.98
N ALA A 67 -0.91 -13.12 -7.14
CA ALA A 67 -2.02 -12.99 -8.09
C ALA A 67 -1.56 -13.15 -9.55
N TYR A 68 -0.37 -12.67 -9.90
CA TYR A 68 0.16 -12.76 -11.26
C TYR A 68 0.74 -14.13 -11.60
N SER A 69 1.50 -14.72 -10.69
CA SER A 69 2.12 -16.03 -10.88
C SER A 69 1.14 -17.20 -10.68
N GLY A 70 0.08 -17.00 -9.87
CA GLY A 70 -0.80 -18.09 -9.43
C GLY A 70 -0.13 -19.06 -8.45
N MET A 71 0.99 -18.67 -7.84
CA MET A 71 1.73 -19.48 -6.87
C MET A 71 1.70 -18.86 -5.47
N GLU A 72 1.93 -19.70 -4.46
CA GLU A 72 2.19 -19.23 -3.11
C GLU A 72 3.58 -18.59 -3.03
N ILE A 73 3.65 -17.34 -2.54
CA ILE A 73 4.90 -16.59 -2.35
C ILE A 73 5.17 -16.49 -0.85
N THR A 74 6.28 -17.07 -0.41
CA THR A 74 6.71 -16.99 1.00
C THR A 74 7.55 -15.73 1.26
N TRP A 75 7.75 -15.40 2.53
CA TRP A 75 8.58 -14.26 2.93
C TRP A 75 10.03 -14.40 2.47
N ASP A 76 10.62 -15.58 2.65
CA ASP A 76 12.00 -15.83 2.24
C ASP A 76 12.16 -15.71 0.72
N MET A 77 11.16 -16.13 -0.05
CA MET A 77 11.15 -16.00 -1.51
C MET A 77 11.11 -14.54 -1.96
N ILE A 78 10.25 -13.71 -1.38
CA ILE A 78 10.14 -12.30 -1.78
C ILE A 78 11.39 -11.51 -1.38
N MET A 79 11.98 -11.81 -0.22
CA MET A 79 13.20 -11.16 0.23
C MET A 79 14.45 -11.57 -0.58
N ALA A 80 14.41 -12.72 -1.25
CA ALA A 80 15.46 -13.20 -2.14
C ALA A 80 15.24 -12.85 -3.63
N SER A 81 14.13 -12.19 -3.97
CA SER A 81 13.79 -11.82 -5.36
C SER A 81 14.83 -10.88 -5.97
N ASN A 82 15.19 -11.13 -7.23
CA ASN A 82 16.09 -10.25 -8.00
C ASN A 82 15.33 -9.34 -8.98
N GLN A 83 14.01 -9.22 -8.80
CA GLN A 83 13.16 -8.47 -9.72
C GLN A 83 13.42 -6.96 -9.59
N ASP A 84 13.75 -6.32 -10.71
CA ASP A 84 13.94 -4.87 -10.80
C ASP A 84 12.96 -4.28 -11.82
N LEU A 85 12.02 -3.48 -11.31
CA LEU A 85 11.02 -2.76 -12.10
C LEU A 85 11.34 -1.25 -12.20
N GLN A 86 12.45 -0.80 -11.63
CA GLN A 86 12.82 0.60 -11.63
C GLN A 86 13.23 1.03 -13.05
N PRO A 87 12.77 2.21 -13.53
CA PRO A 87 13.31 2.80 -14.75
C PRO A 87 14.83 2.98 -14.65
N LYS A 88 15.55 2.58 -15.71
CA LYS A 88 17.02 2.71 -15.77
C LYS A 88 17.51 4.14 -16.06
N SER A 89 16.63 5.01 -16.54
CA SER A 89 16.90 6.43 -16.79
C SER A 89 15.67 7.26 -16.37
N PHE A 90 15.90 8.53 -16.02
CA PHE A 90 14.89 9.49 -15.55
C PHE A 90 14.89 10.78 -16.41
N GLU A 91 15.27 10.68 -17.68
CA GLU A 91 15.29 11.83 -18.59
C GLU A 91 13.87 12.33 -18.94
N TYR A 92 13.71 13.65 -19.02
CA TYR A 92 12.43 14.29 -19.35
C TYR A 92 11.83 13.89 -20.71
N LYS A 93 12.66 13.44 -21.65
CA LYS A 93 12.24 12.99 -22.99
C LYS A 93 12.13 11.47 -23.11
N LEU A 94 12.29 10.73 -22.01
CA LEU A 94 12.25 9.27 -22.05
C LEU A 94 10.83 8.80 -22.36
N ALA A 95 10.65 8.17 -23.52
CA ALA A 95 9.41 7.49 -23.86
C ALA A 95 9.34 6.16 -23.08
N MET A 96 8.52 6.11 -22.03
CA MET A 96 8.23 4.85 -21.34
C MET A 96 7.21 4.04 -22.15
N SER A 97 7.62 2.85 -22.61
CA SER A 97 6.68 1.88 -23.17
C SER A 97 5.85 1.28 -22.04
N VAL A 98 4.54 1.12 -22.27
CA VAL A 98 3.66 0.42 -21.34
C VAL A 98 4.12 -1.04 -21.25
N PRO A 99 4.49 -1.55 -20.06
CA PRO A 99 4.85 -2.96 -19.92
C PRO A 99 3.63 -3.85 -20.21
N PRO A 100 3.83 -5.06 -20.75
CA PRO A 100 2.74 -5.99 -20.97
C PRO A 100 2.02 -6.30 -19.65
N LEU A 101 0.69 -6.40 -19.70
CA LEU A 101 -0.11 -6.78 -18.54
C LEU A 101 0.28 -8.20 -18.10
N ALA A 102 0.41 -8.41 -16.80
CA ALA A 102 0.70 -9.73 -16.27
C ALA A 102 -0.51 -10.66 -16.54
N VAL A 103 -0.27 -11.72 -17.30
CA VAL A 103 -1.26 -12.76 -17.58
C VAL A 103 -0.99 -13.95 -16.66
N PRO A 104 -2.00 -14.39 -15.88
CA PRO A 104 -1.88 -15.61 -15.07
C PRO A 104 -1.38 -16.79 -15.93
N ALA A 105 -0.48 -17.61 -15.37
CA ALA A 105 0.23 -18.72 -16.03
C ALA A 105 1.33 -18.35 -17.03
N GLN A 106 1.47 -17.10 -17.48
CA GLN A 106 2.63 -16.64 -18.26
C GLN A 106 3.69 -15.96 -17.39
N TYR A 107 3.24 -15.25 -16.35
CA TYR A 107 4.10 -14.56 -15.42
C TYR A 107 4.88 -15.55 -14.54
N LYS A 108 6.19 -15.33 -14.40
CA LYS A 108 7.07 -16.12 -13.53
C LYS A 108 7.73 -15.20 -12.53
N PHE A 109 7.60 -15.55 -11.26
CA PHE A 109 8.30 -14.91 -10.16
C PHE A 109 9.80 -15.22 -10.24
N VAL A 110 10.65 -14.22 -9.98
CA VAL A 110 12.13 -14.25 -10.11
C VAL A 110 12.81 -13.54 -8.95
#